data_AF-A0A7J3UYQ2-F1
#
_entry.id   AF-A0A7J3UYQ2-F1
#
_cell.length_a   1.000
_cell.length_b   1.000
_cell.length_c   1.000
_cell.angle_alpha   90.00
_cell.angle_beta   90.00
_cell.angle_gamma   90.00
#
_symmetry.space_group_name_H-M   'P 1'
#
loop_
_entity.id
_entity.type
_entity.pdbx_description
1 polymer ?
#
loop_
_entity_poly.entity_id
_entity_poly.type
_entity_poly.pdbx_seq_one_letter_code
_entity_poly.pdbx_strand_id
1 'polypeptide(L)' 'MVKAFEAELKELLRNLLENLMREERAMYLETHPASANGYHTRDLLTLASPVEDLKVPHIREGDFHPRILPS' A
#
# COMPACT_ATOMS: atom_id res chain seq x y z
N MET A 1 18.03 7.50 -19.93
CA MET A 1 17.01 8.53 -19.68
C MET A 1 15.66 7.89 -19.37
N VAL A 2 15.03 7.15 -20.30
CA VAL A 2 13.71 6.51 -20.09
C VAL A 2 13.69 5.52 -18.91
N LYS A 3 14.66 4.61 -18.80
CA LYS A 3 14.72 3.64 -17.68
C LYS A 3 14.84 4.29 -16.29
N ALA A 4 15.51 5.43 -16.19
CA ALA A 4 15.64 6.14 -14.92
C ALA A 4 14.30 6.78 -14.53
N PHE A 5 13.63 7.40 -15.50
CA PHE A 5 12.28 7.93 -15.32
C PHE A 5 11.27 6.84 -14.94
N GLU A 6 11.33 5.67 -15.56
CA GLU A 6 10.47 4.52 -15.19
C GLU A 6 10.70 4.07 -13.75
N ALA A 7 11.95 4.04 -13.28
CA ALA A 7 12.27 3.69 -11.90
C ALA A 7 11.74 4.75 -10.90
N GLU A 8 11.89 6.03 -11.20
CA GLU A 8 11.34 7.11 -10.37
C GLU A 8 9.81 7.09 -10.35
N LEU A 9 9.16 6.83 -11.49
CA LEU A 9 7.70 6.71 -11.57
C LEU A 9 7.21 5.52 -10.73
N LYS A 10 7.88 4.37 -10.79
CA LYS A 10 7.55 3.21 -9.95
C LYS A 10 7.65 3.55 -8.47
N GLU A 11 8.71 4.24 -8.07
CA GLU A 11 8.94 4.60 -6.68
C GLU A 11 7.92 5.64 -6.19
N LEU A 12 7.55 6.60 -7.03
CA LEU A 12 6.47 7.54 -6.74
C LEU A 12 5.13 6.82 -6.56
N LEU A 13 4.80 5.89 -7.46
CA LEU A 13 3.56 5.10 -7.38
C LEU A 13 3.51 4.23 -6.12
N ARG A 14 4.62 3.55 -5.79
CA ARG A 14 4.76 2.78 -4.54
C ARG A 14 4.47 3.66 -3.33
N ASN A 15 5.19 4.78 -3.22
CA ASN A 15 5.09 5.67 -2.06
C ASN A 15 3.68 6.27 -1.93
N LEU A 16 3.05 6.64 -3.05
CA LEU A 16 1.68 7.11 -3.08
C LEU A 16 0.70 6.05 -2.54
N LEU A 17 0.78 4.83 -3.06
CA LEU A 17 -0.08 3.73 -2.63
C LEU A 17 0.12 3.40 -1.16
N GLU A 18 1.37 3.27 -0.69
CA GLU A 18 1.64 2.99 0.72
C GLU A 18 1.14 4.09 1.65
N ASN A 19 1.27 5.36 1.26
CA ASN A 19 0.72 6.48 2.02
C ASN A 19 -0.80 6.42 2.10
N LEU A 20 -1.48 6.23 0.96
CA LEU A 20 -2.96 6.13 0.94
C LEU A 20 -3.45 4.97 1.81
N MET A 21 -2.82 3.81 1.73
CA MET A 21 -3.20 2.67 2.57
C MET A 21 -2.94 2.91 4.07
N ARG A 22 -1.86 3.63 4.41
CA ARG A 22 -1.57 4.03 5.81
C ARG A 22 -2.65 4.96 6.35
N GLU A 23 -3.09 5.95 5.55
CA GLU A 23 -4.18 6.86 5.91
C GLU A 23 -5.52 6.12 6.02
N GLU A 24 -5.82 5.20 5.10
CA GLU A 24 -7.01 4.34 5.20
C GLU A 24 -7.04 3.55 6.51
N ARG A 25 -5.90 2.97 6.91
CA ARG A 25 -5.80 2.27 8.20
C ARG A 25 -5.96 3.23 9.37
N ALA A 26 -5.36 4.42 9.30
CA ALA A 26 -5.50 5.41 10.36
C ALA A 26 -6.98 5.78 10.59
N MET A 27 -7.72 6.08 9.51
CA MET A 27 -9.17 6.35 9.56
C MET A 27 -9.96 5.15 10.10
N TYR A 28 -9.61 3.92 9.73
CA TYR A 28 -10.27 2.72 10.25
C TYR A 28 -10.13 2.61 11.78
N LEU A 29 -8.93 2.87 12.28
CA LEU A 29 -8.58 2.75 13.70
C LEU A 29 -9.26 3.81 14.59
N GLU A 30 -9.72 4.93 14.04
CA GLU A 30 -10.49 5.93 14.80
C GLU A 30 -11.78 5.33 15.38
N THR A 31 -12.35 4.34 14.70
CA THR A 31 -13.61 3.68 15.10
C THR A 31 -13.42 2.22 15.53
N HIS A 32 -12.26 1.63 15.23
CA HIS A 32 -11.92 0.24 15.54
C HIS A 32 -10.54 0.18 16.25
N PRO A 33 -10.47 0.46 17.57
CA PRO A 33 -9.21 0.43 18.31
C PRO A 33 -8.57 -0.96 18.26
N ALA A 34 -7.44 -1.06 17.55
CA ALA A 34 -6.75 -2.31 17.27
C ALA A 34 -5.23 -2.10 17.19
N SER A 35 -4.46 -3.19 17.33
CA SER A 35 -3.01 -3.11 17.13
C SER A 35 -2.67 -3.22 15.64
N ALA A 36 -1.98 -2.20 15.13
CA ALA A 36 -1.93 -1.95 13.69
C ALA A 36 -0.53 -1.55 13.18
N ASN A 37 0.51 -2.22 13.67
CA ASN A 37 1.90 -1.92 13.29
C ASN A 37 2.45 -2.82 12.17
N GLY A 38 1.65 -3.78 11.71
CA GLY A 38 2.06 -4.81 10.77
C GLY A 38 1.96 -4.38 9.31
N TYR A 39 2.83 -4.98 8.49
CA TYR A 39 2.78 -4.94 7.02
C TYR A 39 3.01 -6.34 6.47
N HIS A 40 2.34 -6.67 5.37
CA HIS A 40 2.75 -7.77 4.49
C HIS A 40 3.18 -7.18 3.15
N THR A 41 4.00 -7.92 2.40
CA THR A 41 4.41 -7.51 1.05
C THR A 41 3.49 -8.15 0.00
N ARG A 42 3.20 -7.38 -1.06
CA ARG A 42 2.44 -7.84 -2.22
C ARG A 42 3.02 -7.18 -3.47
N ASP A 43 3.13 -7.94 -4.56
CA ASP A 43 3.43 -7.35 -5.87
C ASP A 43 2.12 -6.89 -6.53
N LEU A 44 2.16 -5.70 -7.13
CA LEU A 44 1.01 -5.11 -7.81
C LEU A 44 1.34 -4.85 -9.28
N LEU A 45 0.64 -5.54 -10.17
CA LEU A 45 0.71 -5.28 -11.59
C LEU A 45 -0.08 -4.00 -11.90
N THR A 46 0.61 -2.94 -12.31
CA THR A 46 -0.02 -1.70 -12.80
C THR A 46 0.10 -1.58 -14.32
N LEU A 47 -0.68 -0.69 -14.93
CA LEU A 47 -0.60 -0.40 -16.36
C LEU A 47 0.80 0.11 -16.79
N ALA A 48 1.49 0.84 -15.91
CA ALA A 48 2.82 1.37 -16.21
C ALA A 48 3.90 0.30 -16.04
N SER A 49 3.84 -0.46 -14.94
CA SER A 49 4.82 -1.50 -14.63
C SER A 49 4.46 -2.28 -13.34
N PRO A 50 5.07 -3.45 -13.09
CA PRO A 50 5.01 -4.08 -11.77
C PRO A 50 5.58 -3.17 -10.68
N VAL A 51 4.86 -3.08 -9.57
CA VAL A 51 5.32 -2.52 -8.29
C VAL A 51 5.54 -3.70 -7.35
N GLU A 52 6.78 -4.14 -7.23
CA GLU A 52 7.20 -5.27 -6.38
C GLU A 52 7.25 -4.86 -4.92
N ASP A 53 7.18 -5.74 -3.92
CA ASP A 53 7.43 -5.40 -2.51
C ASP A 53 6.56 -4.26 -1.91
N LEU A 54 5.33 -4.07 -2.39
CA LEU A 54 4.44 -3.04 -1.84
C LEU A 54 4.09 -3.39 -0.39
N LYS A 55 4.34 -2.48 0.56
CA LYS A 55 4.02 -2.72 1.97
C LYS A 55 2.54 -2.43 2.23
N VAL A 56 1.75 -3.48 2.29
CA VAL A 56 0.32 -3.41 2.57
C VAL A 56 0.10 -3.44 4.08
N PRO A 57 -0.48 -2.38 4.68
CA PRO A 57 -0.76 -2.35 6.10
C PRO A 57 -1.82 -3.38 6.47
N HIS A 58 -1.63 -4.06 7.61
CA HIS A 58 -2.64 -4.94 8.19
C HIS A 58 -2.84 -4.63 9.68
N ILE A 59 -3.92 -5.17 10.24
CA ILE A 59 -4.21 -5.20 11.68
C ILE A 59 -4.25 -6.65 12.16
N ARG A 60 -4.02 -6.89 13.45
CA ARG A 60 -3.91 -8.25 14.00
C ARG A 60 -5.19 -9.07 13.84
N GLU A 61 -6.32 -8.39 13.89
CA GLU A 61 -7.67 -8.93 13.82
C GLU A 61 -8.05 -9.34 12.39
N GLY A 62 -7.34 -8.83 11.38
CA GLY A 62 -7.46 -9.24 9.98
C GLY A 62 -8.70 -8.72 9.23
N ASP A 63 -9.53 -7.89 9.87
CA ASP A 63 -10.76 -7.32 9.32
C ASP A 63 -10.53 -6.05 8.47
N PHE A 64 -9.33 -5.44 8.55
CA PHE A 64 -8.96 -4.29 7.72
C PHE A 64 -8.35 -4.71 6.37
N HIS A 65 -8.91 -4.16 5.29
CA HIS A 65 -8.43 -4.33 3.92
C HIS A 65 -8.39 -2.96 3.22
N PRO A 66 -7.22 -2.51 2.71
CA PRO A 66 -7.16 -1.26 1.97
C PRO A 66 -8.01 -1.29 0.71
N ARG A 67 -8.88 -0.29 0.54
CA ARG A 67 -9.83 -0.18 -0.58
C ARG A 67 -9.18 0.28 -1.87
N ILE A 68 -8.05 1.00 -1.77
CA ILE A 68 -7.28 1.42 -2.93
C ILE A 68 -6.69 0.24 -3.72
N LEU A 69 -6.55 -0.93 -3.09
CA LEU A 69 -6.08 -2.14 -3.76
C LEU A 69 -7.25 -2.98 -4.28
N PRO A 70 -7.09 -3.64 -5.45
CA PRO A 70 -8.03 -4.66 -5.88
C PRO A 70 -7.97 -5.85 -4.91
N SER A 71 -9.17 -6.34 -4.56
CA SER A 71 -9.38 -7.56 -3.76
C SER A 71 -8.82 -8.80 -4.44
#